data_AF-A0A7X8QVC3-F1
#
_entry.id   AF-A0A7X8QVC3-F1
#
_cell.length_a   1.000
_cell.length_b   1.000
_cell.length_c   1.000
_cell.angle_alpha   90.00
_cell.angle_beta   90.00
_cell.angle_gamma   90.00
#
_symmetry.space_group_name_H-M   'P 1'
#
loop_
_entity.id
_entity.type
_entity.pdbx_description
1 polymer ?
#
loop_
_entity_poly.entity_id
_entity_poly.type
_entity_poly.pdbx_seq_one_letter_code
_entity_poly.pdbx_strand_id
1 'polypeptide(L)'
;MLDIAGEILINSLKLVIELGLIITIIMILVEFTQEYRILHRLTALASPITRLLGLPQAGNLPLLAGTFLGISYGAAIIIDAGRNGSLNPDEIYLINLFLVICHSLVEDTIIWMALGAYIIPVQLARLIIALFICWVASHLVYRQRQQFPLSTD
;
A
#
# COMPACT_ATOMS: atom_id res chain seq x y z
N MET A 1 9.82 -41.98 13.16
CA MET A 1 9.55 -40.68 13.82
C MET A 1 10.68 -39.68 13.61
N LEU A 2 11.95 -40.07 13.81
CA LEU A 2 13.11 -39.20 13.54
C LEU A 2 13.26 -38.81 12.05
N ASP A 3 12.97 -39.70 11.10
CA ASP A 3 13.04 -39.37 9.66
C ASP A 3 11.99 -38.35 9.24
N ILE A 4 10.76 -38.50 9.75
CA ILE A 4 9.65 -37.57 9.48
C ILE A 4 9.99 -36.18 10.03
N ALA A 5 10.57 -36.11 11.23
CA ALA A 5 11.00 -34.84 11.82
C ALA A 5 12.11 -34.16 10.99
N GLY A 6 13.06 -34.94 10.46
CA GLY A 6 14.11 -34.45 9.57
C GLY A 6 13.57 -33.90 8.25
N GLU A 7 12.65 -34.63 7.61
CA GLU A 7 12.00 -34.19 6.36
C GLU A 7 11.23 -32.88 6.54
N ILE A 8 10.47 -32.76 7.63
CA ILE A 8 9.71 -31.52 7.93
C ILE A 8 10.66 -30.33 8.12
N LEU A 9 11.78 -30.52 8.83
CA LEU A 9 12.77 -29.47 9.06
C LEU A 9 13.42 -29.01 7.75
N ILE A 10 13.83 -29.95 6.91
CA ILE A 10 14.48 -29.65 5.62
C ILE A 10 13.50 -28.93 4.68
N ASN A 11 12.26 -29.39 4.58
CA ASN A 11 11.24 -28.75 3.74
C ASN A 11 10.90 -27.35 4.25
N SER A 12 10.78 -27.15 5.56
CA SER A 12 10.51 -25.84 6.15
C SER A 12 11.66 -24.86 5.90
N LEU A 13 12.91 -25.31 6.08
CA LEU A 13 14.10 -24.51 5.78
C LEU A 13 14.16 -24.12 4.30
N LYS A 14 13.88 -25.07 3.40
CA LYS A 14 13.85 -24.82 1.96
C LYS A 14 12.83 -23.74 1.60
N LEU A 15 11.61 -23.81 2.16
CA LEU A 15 10.58 -22.80 1.94
C LEU A 15 10.97 -21.41 2.45
N VAL A 16 11.59 -21.32 3.64
CA VAL A 16 12.06 -20.04 4.19
C VAL A 16 13.13 -19.41 3.29
N ILE A 17 14.08 -20.21 2.79
CA ILE A 17 15.13 -19.72 1.89
C ILE A 17 14.53 -19.27 0.55
N GLU A 18 13.62 -20.06 -0.02
CA GLU A 18 12.96 -19.76 -1.29
C GLU A 18 12.17 -18.45 -1.22
N LEU A 19 11.31 -18.31 -0.21
CA LEU A 19 10.55 -17.08 0.02
C LEU A 19 11.47 -15.88 0.32
N GLY A 20 12.51 -16.08 1.14
CA GLY A 20 13.47 -15.03 1.46
C GLY A 20 14.23 -14.51 0.24
N LEU A 21 14.61 -15.40 -0.69
CA LEU A 21 15.23 -15.01 -1.96
C LEU A 21 14.26 -14.23 -2.85
N ILE A 22 13.01 -14.70 -2.97
CA ILE A 22 11.98 -14.02 -3.76
C ILE A 22 11.74 -12.60 -3.24
N ILE A 23 11.52 -12.45 -1.93
CA ILE A 23 11.29 -11.13 -1.30
C ILE A 23 12.51 -10.23 -1.51
N THR A 24 13.73 -10.76 -1.29
CA THR A 24 14.96 -9.97 -1.47
C THR A 24 15.10 -9.43 -2.90
N ILE A 25 14.82 -10.26 -3.91
CA ILE A 25 14.85 -9.84 -5.32
C ILE A 25 13.79 -8.78 -5.59
N ILE A 26 12.56 -8.97 -5.08
CA ILE A 26 11.49 -7.99 -5.23
C ILE A 26 11.88 -6.66 -4.57
N MET A 27 12.43 -6.68 -3.36
CA MET A 27 12.87 -5.48 -2.64
C MET A 27 13.95 -4.71 -3.41
N ILE A 28 14.89 -5.42 -4.03
CA ILE A 28 15.90 -4.79 -4.90
C ILE A 28 15.23 -4.09 -6.09
N LEU A 29 14.27 -4.75 -6.76
CA LEU A 29 13.53 -4.15 -7.90
C LEU A 29 12.69 -2.94 -7.48
N VAL A 30 12.06 -3.02 -6.31
CA VAL A 30 11.30 -1.93 -5.69
C VAL A 30 12.21 -0.72 -5.40
N GLU A 31 13.41 -0.96 -4.90
CA GLU A 31 14.41 0.09 -4.63
C GLU A 31 14.85 0.79 -5.92
N PHE A 32 15.14 0.03 -6.98
CA PHE A 32 15.42 0.61 -8.31
C PHE A 32 14.25 1.46 -8.82
N THR A 33 13.02 0.99 -8.65
CA THR A 33 11.82 1.72 -9.08
C THR A 33 11.71 3.09 -8.41
N GLN A 34 12.14 3.19 -7.16
CA GLN A 34 12.17 4.44 -6.40
C GLN A 34 13.32 5.35 -6.79
N GLU A 35 14.54 4.81 -6.93
CA GLU A 35 15.73 5.58 -7.32
C GLU A 35 15.52 6.28 -8.67
N TYR A 36 14.93 5.58 -9.65
CA TYR A 36 14.62 6.16 -10.97
C TYR A 36 13.38 7.08 -10.97
N ARG A 37 12.77 7.33 -9.81
CA ARG A 37 11.55 8.13 -9.63
C ARG A 37 10.42 7.72 -10.58
N ILE A 38 10.32 6.43 -10.90
CA ILE A 38 9.32 5.91 -11.83
C ILE A 38 7.92 6.18 -11.28
N LEU A 39 7.73 5.97 -9.98
CA LEU A 39 6.46 6.29 -9.31
C LEU A 39 6.06 7.76 -9.46
N HIS A 40 7.01 8.69 -9.41
CA HIS A 40 6.71 10.12 -9.56
C HIS A 40 6.13 10.41 -10.94
N ARG A 41 6.64 9.75 -11.98
CA ARG A 41 6.12 9.85 -13.36
C ARG A 41 4.75 9.19 -13.52
N LEU A 42 4.47 8.16 -12.71
CA LEU A 42 3.22 7.40 -12.74
C LEU A 42 2.15 7.93 -11.77
N THR A 43 2.41 9.04 -11.07
CA THR A 43 1.46 9.66 -10.12
C THR A 43 0.08 9.93 -10.73
N ALA A 44 0.02 10.18 -12.04
CA ALA A 44 -1.23 10.35 -12.78
C ALA A 44 -2.16 9.13 -12.70
N LEU A 45 -1.64 7.92 -12.48
CA LEU A 45 -2.44 6.70 -12.30
C LEU A 45 -3.23 6.71 -11.00
N ALA A 46 -2.74 7.39 -9.96
CA ALA A 46 -3.43 7.53 -8.68
C ALA A 46 -4.43 8.70 -8.67
N SER A 47 -4.30 9.66 -9.60
CA SER A 47 -5.21 10.80 -9.75
C SER A 47 -6.72 10.46 -9.78
N PRO A 48 -7.21 9.42 -10.49
CA PRO A 48 -8.63 9.09 -10.44
C PRO A 48 -9.09 8.69 -9.04
N ILE A 49 -8.26 7.98 -8.28
CA ILE A 49 -8.60 7.54 -6.92
C ILE A 49 -8.59 8.72 -5.96
N THR A 50 -7.53 9.53 -5.98
CA THR A 50 -7.45 10.71 -5.09
C THR A 50 -8.56 11.72 -5.39
N ARG A 51 -8.89 11.94 -6.68
CA ARG A 51 -10.01 12.79 -7.07
C ARG A 51 -11.36 12.23 -6.59
N LEU A 52 -11.56 10.91 -6.67
CA LEU A 52 -12.77 10.25 -6.15
C LEU A 52 -12.91 10.44 -4.62
N LEU A 53 -11.79 10.42 -3.90
CA LEU A 53 -11.75 10.56 -2.45
C LEU A 53 -11.72 12.02 -1.96
N GLY A 54 -11.64 13.00 -2.87
CA GLY A 54 -11.54 14.43 -2.54
C GLY A 54 -10.17 14.84 -1.98
N LEU A 55 -9.12 14.06 -2.27
CA LEU A 55 -7.74 14.30 -1.82
C LEU A 55 -6.98 15.22 -2.77
N PRO A 56 -6.01 16.02 -2.27
CA PRO A 56 -5.12 16.81 -3.11
C PRO A 56 -4.16 15.91 -3.91
N GLN A 57 -3.58 16.45 -5.00
CA GLN A 57 -2.62 15.72 -5.83
C GLN A 57 -1.37 15.27 -5.07
N ALA A 58 -1.02 15.95 -3.97
CA ALA A 58 0.04 15.53 -3.07
C ALA A 58 -0.18 14.11 -2.51
N GLY A 59 -1.43 13.64 -2.43
CA GLY A 59 -1.79 12.29 -2.01
C GLY A 59 -1.53 11.21 -3.07
N ASN A 60 -1.31 11.58 -4.34
CA ASN A 60 -1.13 10.61 -5.43
C ASN A 60 0.11 9.75 -5.23
N LEU A 61 1.23 10.37 -4.88
CA LEU A 61 2.51 9.68 -4.72
C LEU A 61 2.48 8.70 -3.53
N PRO A 62 2.05 9.08 -2.32
CA PRO A 62 1.96 8.14 -1.21
C PRO A 62 0.95 7.01 -1.47
N LEU A 63 -0.20 7.31 -2.10
CA LEU A 63 -1.19 6.29 -2.45
C LEU A 63 -0.63 5.28 -3.46
N LEU A 64 0.04 5.77 -4.52
CA LEU A 64 0.64 4.93 -5.53
C LEU A 64 1.78 4.08 -4.94
N ALA A 65 2.67 4.70 -4.17
CA ALA A 65 3.79 4.02 -3.54
C ALA A 65 3.30 2.91 -2.60
N GLY A 66 2.34 3.21 -1.72
CA GLY A 66 1.79 2.22 -0.80
C GLY A 66 1.05 1.07 -1.50
N THR A 67 0.30 1.38 -2.56
CA THR A 67 -0.48 0.39 -3.31
C THR A 67 0.41 -0.57 -4.09
N PHE A 68 1.47 -0.06 -4.74
CA PHE A 68 2.33 -0.87 -5.61
C PHE A 68 3.54 -1.45 -4.88
N LEU A 69 4.19 -0.68 -4.01
CA LEU A 69 5.45 -1.07 -3.35
C LEU A 69 5.27 -1.51 -1.89
N GLY A 70 4.14 -1.20 -1.28
CA GLY A 70 3.83 -1.62 0.09
C GLY A 70 3.75 -0.47 1.10
N ILE A 71 3.11 -0.77 2.23
CA ILE A 71 2.72 0.24 3.22
C ILE A 71 3.91 0.93 3.87
N SER A 72 5.05 0.27 4.05
CA SER A 72 6.27 0.86 4.62
C SER A 72 6.77 2.04 3.78
N TYR A 73 6.80 1.87 2.46
CA TYR A 73 7.20 2.93 1.53
C TYR A 73 6.13 4.02 1.44
N GLY A 74 4.85 3.64 1.35
CA GLY A 74 3.74 4.59 1.41
C GLY A 74 3.81 5.47 2.66
N ALA A 75 4.04 4.86 3.82
CA ALA A 75 4.16 5.53 5.12
C ALA A 75 5.33 6.52 5.17
N ALA A 76 6.49 6.17 4.63
CA ALA A 76 7.63 7.10 4.56
C ALA A 76 7.26 8.39 3.80
N ILE A 77 6.56 8.26 2.67
CA ILE A 77 6.12 9.41 1.86
C ILE A 77 4.97 10.17 2.55
N ILE A 78 4.04 9.48 3.23
CA ILE A 78 2.99 10.12 4.02
C ILE A 78 3.60 10.97 5.14
N ILE A 79 4.61 10.45 5.85
CA ILE A 79 5.29 11.17 6.93
C ILE A 79 5.98 12.42 6.39
N ASP A 80 6.67 12.32 5.25
CA ASP A 80 7.31 13.47 4.60
C ASP A 80 6.26 14.51 4.17
N ALA A 81 5.16 14.07 3.56
CA ALA A 81 4.06 14.95 3.15
C ALA A 81 3.39 15.67 4.33
N GLY A 82 3.20 14.99 5.46
CA GLY A 82 2.68 15.60 6.69
C GLY A 82 3.65 16.62 7.30
N ARG A 83 4.96 16.35 7.28
CA ARG A 83 5.98 17.30 7.76
C ARG A 83 6.08 18.54 6.89
N ASN A 84 5.93 18.38 5.58
CA ASN A 84 6.00 19.46 4.60
C ASN A 84 4.68 20.25 4.50
N GLY A 85 3.65 19.87 5.26
CA GLY A 85 2.33 20.53 5.24
C GLY A 85 1.57 20.36 3.92
N SER A 86 1.95 19.39 3.09
CA SER A 86 1.31 19.14 1.80
C SER A 86 0.04 18.29 1.91
N LEU A 87 -0.14 17.62 3.06
CA LEU A 87 -1.34 16.88 3.42
C LEU A 87 -1.81 17.25 4.83
N ASN A 88 -3.11 17.45 4.97
CA ASN A 88 -3.77 17.66 6.26
C ASN A 88 -3.95 16.33 7.03
N PRO A 89 -4.15 16.35 8.36
CA PRO A 89 -4.36 15.14 9.15
C PRO A 89 -5.49 14.23 8.63
N ASP A 90 -6.60 14.82 8.16
CA ASP A 90 -7.72 14.08 7.59
C ASP A 90 -7.35 13.36 6.27
N GLU A 91 -6.53 14.01 5.46
CA GLU A 91 -6.07 13.47 4.17
C GLU A 91 -5.06 12.33 4.43
N ILE A 92 -4.17 12.51 5.39
CA ILE A 92 -3.26 11.47 5.90
C ILE A 92 -4.04 10.29 6.44
N TYR A 93 -5.13 10.52 7.19
CA TYR A 93 -6.01 9.48 7.69
C TYR A 93 -6.66 8.67 6.56
N LEU A 94 -7.26 9.35 5.56
CA LEU A 94 -7.91 8.68 4.44
C LEU A 94 -6.92 7.85 3.60
N ILE A 95 -5.71 8.38 3.35
CA ILE A 95 -4.66 7.65 2.63
C ILE A 95 -4.22 6.42 3.44
N ASN A 96 -4.00 6.56 4.75
CA ASN A 96 -3.65 5.42 5.60
C ASN A 96 -4.77 4.37 5.63
N LEU A 97 -6.02 4.79 5.77
CA LEU A 97 -7.17 3.89 5.75
C LEU A 97 -7.23 3.08 4.46
N PHE A 98 -6.97 3.72 3.32
CA PHE A 98 -6.88 3.03 2.04
C PHE A 98 -5.76 1.99 2.04
N LEU A 99 -4.55 2.38 2.45
CA LEU A 99 -3.37 1.52 2.41
C LEU A 99 -3.46 0.34 3.37
N VAL A 100 -4.08 0.50 4.53
CA VAL A 100 -4.32 -0.63 5.46
C VAL A 100 -5.12 -1.74 4.78
N ILE A 101 -6.09 -1.39 3.93
CA ILE A 101 -6.94 -2.35 3.21
C ILE A 101 -6.23 -2.86 1.95
N CYS A 102 -5.61 -1.95 1.21
CA CYS A 102 -5.02 -2.20 -0.10
C CYS A 102 -3.58 -1.65 -0.17
N HIS A 103 -2.62 -2.52 0.07
CA HIS A 103 -1.18 -2.27 -0.10
C HIS A 103 -0.50 -3.48 -0.75
N SER A 104 0.72 -3.25 -1.26
CA SER A 104 1.60 -4.28 -1.86
C SER A 104 0.94 -5.16 -2.92
N LEU A 105 0.14 -4.56 -3.82
CA LEU A 105 -0.53 -5.32 -4.87
C LEU A 105 0.46 -6.10 -5.75
N VAL A 106 1.66 -5.57 -6.00
CA VAL A 106 2.68 -6.25 -6.80
C VAL A 106 3.36 -7.36 -5.99
N GLU A 107 3.90 -7.02 -4.82
CA GLU A 107 4.63 -7.94 -3.95
C GLU A 107 3.77 -9.14 -3.54
N ASP A 108 2.57 -8.89 -3.00
CA ASP A 108 1.64 -9.94 -2.58
C ASP A 108 1.33 -10.88 -3.75
N THR A 109 1.07 -10.32 -4.95
CA THR A 109 0.72 -11.13 -6.12
C THR A 109 1.87 -12.03 -6.55
N ILE A 110 3.11 -11.53 -6.55
CA ILE A 110 4.28 -12.33 -6.92
C ILE A 110 4.53 -13.44 -5.89
N ILE A 111 4.44 -13.13 -4.59
CA ILE A 111 4.61 -14.12 -3.52
C ILE A 111 3.56 -15.22 -3.64
N TRP A 112 2.27 -14.86 -3.77
CA TRP A 112 1.19 -15.84 -3.89
C TRP A 112 1.28 -16.66 -5.18
N MET A 113 1.69 -16.07 -6.30
CA MET A 113 1.92 -16.81 -7.54
C MET A 113 3.09 -17.79 -7.41
N ALA A 114 4.16 -17.43 -6.70
CA ALA A 114 5.27 -18.34 -6.42
C ALA A 114 4.84 -19.54 -5.56
N LEU A 115 3.83 -19.35 -4.70
CA LEU A 115 3.17 -20.42 -3.94
C LEU A 115 2.13 -21.21 -4.75
N GLY A 116 1.92 -20.88 -6.03
CA GLY A 116 0.95 -21.54 -6.91
C GLY A 116 -0.50 -21.08 -6.75
N ALA A 117 -0.75 -19.97 -6.04
CA ALA A 117 -2.09 -19.44 -5.81
C ALA A 117 -2.49 -18.37 -6.85
N TYR A 118 -3.74 -18.45 -7.32
CA TYR A 118 -4.33 -17.41 -8.17
C TYR A 118 -5.05 -16.34 -7.33
N ILE A 119 -4.35 -15.25 -7.02
CA ILE A 119 -4.81 -14.23 -6.05
C ILE A 119 -5.45 -12.98 -6.70
N ILE A 120 -5.42 -12.86 -8.03
CA ILE A 120 -5.93 -11.67 -8.75
C ILE A 120 -7.37 -11.28 -8.33
N PRO A 121 -8.34 -12.21 -8.17
CA PRO A 121 -9.69 -11.85 -7.74
C PRO A 121 -9.73 -11.25 -6.33
N VAL A 122 -8.88 -11.74 -5.43
CA VAL A 122 -8.78 -11.24 -4.05
C VAL A 122 -8.19 -9.83 -4.03
N GLN A 123 -7.16 -9.58 -4.83
CA GLN A 123 -6.57 -8.24 -4.96
C GLN A 123 -7.55 -7.23 -5.54
N LEU A 124 -8.36 -7.64 -6.52
CA LEU A 124 -9.41 -6.78 -7.07
C LEU A 124 -10.51 -6.49 -6.04
N ALA A 125 -10.93 -7.51 -5.27
CA ALA A 125 -11.88 -7.32 -4.19
C ALA A 125 -11.35 -6.36 -3.12
N ARG A 126 -10.07 -6.47 -2.74
CA ARG A 126 -9.41 -5.54 -1.81
C ARG A 126 -9.43 -4.10 -2.32
N LEU A 127 -9.12 -3.90 -3.61
CA LEU A 127 -9.16 -2.58 -4.22
C LEU A 127 -10.58 -1.98 -4.17
N ILE A 128 -11.60 -2.76 -4.52
CA ILE A 128 -13.01 -2.31 -4.50
C ILE A 128 -13.45 -1.97 -3.07
N ILE A 129 -13.14 -2.83 -2.10
CA ILE A 129 -13.49 -2.62 -0.69
C ILE A 129 -12.77 -1.39 -0.13
N ALA A 130 -11.49 -1.20 -0.44
CA ALA A 130 -10.73 -0.02 -0.03
C ALA A 130 -11.35 1.26 -0.59
N LEU A 131 -11.66 1.29 -1.89
CA LEU A 131 -12.31 2.43 -2.53
C LEU A 131 -13.68 2.73 -1.90
N PHE A 132 -14.49 1.70 -1.67
CA PHE A 132 -15.81 1.87 -1.07
C PHE A 132 -15.73 2.41 0.36
N ILE A 133 -14.90 1.80 1.22
CA ILE A 133 -14.73 2.23 2.62
C ILE A 133 -14.18 3.66 2.68
N CYS A 134 -13.14 3.96 1.90
CA CYS A 134 -12.57 5.31 1.87
C CYS A 134 -13.54 6.35 1.31
N TRP A 135 -14.37 5.99 0.33
CA TRP A 135 -15.40 6.88 -0.18
C TRP A 135 -16.46 7.21 0.89
N VAL A 136 -16.93 6.20 1.63
CA VAL A 136 -17.84 6.39 2.77
C VAL A 136 -17.18 7.22 3.87
N ALA A 137 -15.95 6.89 4.24
CA ALA A 137 -15.18 7.60 5.26
C ALA A 137 -14.94 9.06 4.87
N SER A 138 -14.61 9.33 3.60
CA SER A 138 -14.40 10.68 3.09
C SER A 138 -15.66 11.54 3.30
N HIS A 139 -16.85 11.01 3.03
CA HIS A 139 -18.12 11.71 3.27
C HIS A 139 -18.40 11.96 4.76
N LEU A 140 -18.03 11.03 5.64
CA LEU A 140 -18.21 11.18 7.09
C LEU A 140 -17.22 12.19 7.68
N VAL A 141 -15.96 12.16 7.26
CA VAL A 141 -14.91 13.08 7.70
C VAL A 141 -15.19 14.50 7.20
N TYR A 142 -15.65 14.67 5.95
CA TYR A 142 -16.08 15.97 5.43
C TYR A 142 -17.21 16.60 6.26
N ARG A 143 -18.08 15.76 6.82
CA ARG A 143 -19.20 16.19 7.67
C ARG A 143 -18.73 16.70 9.04
N GLN A 144 -17.63 16.15 9.57
CA GLN A 144 -17.02 16.64 10.81
C GLN A 144 -16.30 17.98 10.63
N ARG A 145 -15.68 18.22 9.46
CA ARG A 145 -15.06 19.53 9.12
C ARG A 145 -16.03 20.72 9.20
N GLN A 146 -17.30 20.51 8.88
CA GLN A 146 -18.30 21.58 8.99
C GLN A 146 -18.79 21.83 10.43
N GLN A 147 -18.67 20.83 11.31
CA GLN A 147 -19.10 20.94 12.71
C GLN A 147 -18.02 21.49 13.64
N PHE A 148 -16.73 21.25 13.34
CA PHE A 148 -15.61 21.76 14.12
C PHE A 148 -14.46 22.19 13.19
N PRO A 149 -14.44 23.45 12.72
CA PRO A 149 -13.27 23.98 12.04
C PRO A 149 -12.13 24.01 13.06
N LEU A 150 -11.11 23.16 12.86
CA LEU A 150 -9.88 23.21 13.63
C LEU A 150 -9.29 24.62 13.45
N SER A 151 -9.32 25.42 14.51
CA SER A 151 -8.64 26.70 14.58
C SER A 151 -7.16 26.43 14.40
N THR A 152 -6.68 26.64 13.19
CA THR A 152 -5.24 26.76 12.92
C THR A 152 -4.80 28.11 13.48
N ASP A 153 -4.49 28.10 14.77
CA ASP A 153 -3.59 29.09 15.38
C ASP A 153 -2.14 28.66 15.15
#